data_AF-A0A7X8WGD7-F1
#
_entry.id   AF-A0A7X8WGD7-F1
#
_cell.length_a   1.000
_cell.length_b   1.000
_cell.length_c   1.000
_cell.angle_alpha   90.00
_cell.angle_beta   90.00
_cell.angle_gamma   90.00
#
_symmetry.space_group_name_H-M   'P 1'
#
loop_
_entity.id
_entity.type
_entity.pdbx_description
1 polymer ?
#
loop_
_entity_poly.entity_id
_entity_poly.type
_entity_poly.pdbx_seq_one_letter_code
_entity_poly.pdbx_strand_id
1 'polypeptide(L)'
;MNFKADRFVEELYSAYELFLLKNGKADGSDVFLDKLYPLLVPMARARKEYDKQAYAFDVARLFEEKELVLKNGKRFQFGPSRNINKALRILDSTGREHFLATIRFF
;
A
#
# COMPACT_ATOMS: atom_id res chain seq x y z
N MET A 1 -11.20 5.80 -16.04
CA MET A 1 -10.06 4.86 -16.21
C MET A 1 -10.27 3.69 -15.28
N ASN A 2 -10.18 2.46 -15.79
CA ASN A 2 -10.41 1.24 -15.01
C ASN A 2 -9.21 1.00 -14.08
N PHE A 3 -9.40 1.03 -12.75
CA PHE A 3 -8.38 0.64 -11.78
C PHE A 3 -8.10 -0.86 -11.93
N LYS A 4 -6.83 -1.26 -11.89
CA LYS A 4 -6.43 -2.67 -11.93
C LYS A 4 -5.82 -3.05 -10.59
N ALA A 5 -6.68 -3.48 -9.67
CA ALA A 5 -6.29 -3.84 -8.30
C ALA A 5 -5.18 -4.90 -8.29
N ASP A 6 -5.29 -5.93 -9.15
CA ASP A 6 -4.28 -6.99 -9.28
C ASP A 6 -2.90 -6.44 -9.64
N ARG A 7 -2.84 -5.46 -10.55
CA ARG A 7 -1.56 -4.86 -10.96
C ARG A 7 -0.98 -4.01 -9.84
N PHE A 8 -1.83 -3.19 -9.21
CA PHE A 8 -1.39 -2.31 -8.13
C PHE A 8 -0.86 -3.11 -6.92
N VAL A 9 -1.54 -4.20 -6.53
CA VAL A 9 -1.08 -5.02 -5.40
C VAL A 9 0.26 -5.69 -5.68
N GLU A 10 0.52 -6.11 -6.92
CA GLU A 10 1.80 -6.72 -7.33
C GLU A 10 2.95 -5.70 -7.32
N GLU A 11 2.69 -4.47 -7.77
CA GLU A 11 3.64 -3.36 -7.67
C GLU A 11 3.90 -3.00 -6.19
N LEU A 12 2.86 -2.96 -5.36
CA LEU A 12 2.95 -2.72 -3.91
C LEU A 12 3.73 -3.83 -3.20
N TYR A 13 3.51 -5.08 -3.57
CA TYR A 13 4.25 -6.24 -3.04
C TYR A 13 5.73 -6.20 -3.42
N SER A 14 6.05 -5.83 -4.66
CA SER A 14 7.44 -5.66 -5.10
C SER A 14 8.17 -4.59 -4.28
N ALA A 15 7.49 -3.46 -4.00
CA ALA A 15 8.02 -2.42 -3.13
C ALA A 15 8.18 -2.90 -1.67
N TYR A 16 7.25 -3.73 -1.20
CA TYR A 16 7.30 -4.35 0.13
C TYR A 16 8.49 -5.30 0.28
N GLU A 17 8.70 -6.22 -0.66
CA GLU A 17 9.85 -7.13 -0.65
C GLU A 17 11.18 -6.36 -0.67
N LEU A 18 11.28 -5.33 -1.52
CA LEU A 18 12.45 -4.46 -1.57
C LEU A 18 12.70 -3.76 -0.22
N PHE A 19 11.63 -3.30 0.44
CA PHE A 19 11.73 -2.71 1.78
C PHE A 19 12.23 -3.71 2.81
N LEU A 20 11.67 -4.92 2.84
CA LEU A 20 12.10 -5.96 3.78
C LEU A 20 13.58 -6.30 3.60
N LEU A 21 14.00 -6.54 2.35
CA LEU A 21 15.38 -6.87 2.00
C LEU A 21 16.36 -5.78 2.43
N LYS A 22 16.07 -4.51 2.09
CA LYS A 22 16.94 -3.37 2.44
C LYS A 22 17.08 -3.14 3.94
N ASN A 23 16.09 -3.55 4.74
CA ASN A 23 16.05 -3.30 6.19
C ASN A 23 16.28 -4.57 7.02
N GLY A 24 16.60 -5.70 6.40
CA GLY A 24 16.81 -6.98 7.10
C GLY A 24 15.58 -7.44 7.89
N LYS A 25 14.37 -7.15 7.41
CA LYS A 25 13.11 -7.56 8.07
C LYS A 25 12.64 -8.92 7.57
N ALA A 26 12.01 -9.68 8.45
CA ALA A 26 11.41 -10.97 8.11
C ALA A 26 10.18 -10.81 7.20
N ASP A 27 9.92 -11.82 6.37
CA ASP A 27 8.66 -11.96 5.63
C ASP A 27 7.47 -11.96 6.61
N GLY A 28 6.35 -11.36 6.20
CA GLY A 28 5.21 -11.15 7.09
C GLY A 28 5.41 -10.04 8.15
N SER A 29 6.44 -9.21 8.05
CA SER A 29 6.56 -8.02 8.91
C SER A 29 5.57 -6.93 8.52
N ASP A 30 5.05 -6.18 9.50
CA ASP A 30 4.33 -4.95 9.21
C ASP A 30 5.25 -3.87 8.63
N VAL A 31 4.84 -3.29 7.52
CA VAL A 31 5.55 -2.18 6.86
C VAL A 31 4.62 -0.99 6.72
N PHE A 32 5.09 0.19 7.12
CA PHE A 32 4.30 1.40 6.97
C PHE A 32 4.13 1.79 5.50
N LEU A 33 2.90 2.16 5.14
CA LEU A 33 2.54 2.57 3.78
C LEU A 33 3.31 3.81 3.32
N ASP A 34 3.74 4.69 4.24
CA ASP A 34 4.57 5.85 3.96
C ASP A 34 5.97 5.48 3.44
N LYS A 35 6.48 4.30 3.82
CA LYS A 35 7.78 3.78 3.38
C LYS A 35 7.73 3.12 2.01
N LEU A 36 6.55 2.64 1.61
CA LEU A 36 6.37 1.99 0.31
C LEU A 36 6.18 3.00 -0.83
N TYR A 37 5.49 4.12 -0.56
CA TYR A 37 5.31 5.18 -1.55
C TYR A 37 6.61 5.62 -2.28
N PRO A 38 7.71 5.98 -1.60
CA PRO A 38 8.94 6.39 -2.28
C PRO A 38 9.62 5.26 -3.08
N LEU A 39 9.29 3.99 -2.81
CA LEU A 39 9.81 2.83 -3.56
C LEU A 39 9.01 2.58 -4.84
N LEU A 40 7.71 2.91 -4.85
CA LEU A 40 6.85 2.86 -6.04
C LEU A 40 7.18 3.98 -7.03
N VAL A 41 7.50 5.16 -6.52
CA VAL A 41 7.83 6.35 -7.33
C VAL A 41 9.22 6.89 -6.99
N PRO A 42 10.30 6.16 -7.36
CA PRO A 42 11.66 6.52 -6.97
C PRO A 42 12.11 7.84 -7.61
N MET A 43 11.62 8.16 -8.81
CA MET A 43 12.00 9.35 -9.58
C MET A 43 11.10 10.56 -9.28
N ALA A 44 11.68 11.77 -9.26
CA ALA A 44 10.93 13.00 -8.99
C ALA A 44 9.81 13.30 -10.01
N ARG A 45 10.03 12.92 -11.28
CA ARG A 45 9.01 13.03 -12.34
C ARG A 45 7.83 12.10 -12.09
N ALA A 46 8.08 10.86 -11.69
CA ALA A 46 7.04 9.90 -11.33
C ALA A 46 6.18 10.39 -10.14
N ARG A 47 6.79 11.08 -9.17
CA ARG A 47 6.05 11.71 -8.04
C ARG A 47 5.13 12.86 -8.45
N LYS A 48 5.38 13.53 -9.58
CA LYS A 48 4.48 14.57 -10.12
C LYS A 48 3.28 13.94 -10.83
N GLU A 49 3.49 12.80 -11.49
CA GLU A 49 2.46 12.08 -12.23
C GLU A 49 1.63 11.16 -11.29
N TYR A 50 2.21 10.76 -10.16
CA TYR A 50 1.61 9.93 -9.14
C TYR A 50 1.99 10.44 -7.74
N ASP A 51 1.15 11.32 -7.20
CA ASP A 51 1.38 11.97 -5.92
C ASP A 51 0.82 11.13 -4.74
N LYS A 52 0.93 11.68 -3.52
CA LYS A 52 0.42 11.00 -2.31
C LYS A 52 -1.10 10.86 -2.29
N GLN A 53 -1.86 11.75 -2.95
CA GLN A 53 -3.32 11.65 -2.99
C GLN A 53 -3.75 10.53 -3.95
N ALA A 54 -3.12 10.44 -5.12
CA ALA A 54 -3.32 9.33 -6.05
C ALA A 54 -2.96 7.99 -5.39
N TYR A 55 -1.84 7.94 -4.66
CA TYR A 55 -1.47 6.77 -3.87
C TYR A 55 -2.50 6.42 -2.79
N ALA A 56 -2.96 7.39 -2.01
CA ALA A 56 -4.02 7.17 -1.01
C ALA A 56 -5.31 6.63 -1.65
N PHE A 57 -5.66 7.14 -2.82
CA PHE A 57 -6.86 6.71 -3.55
C PHE A 57 -6.74 5.28 -4.09
N ASP A 58 -5.57 4.89 -4.61
CA ASP A 58 -5.32 3.50 -5.02
C ASP A 58 -5.31 2.53 -3.84
N VAL A 59 -4.72 2.93 -2.71
CA VAL A 59 -4.78 2.14 -1.47
C VAL A 59 -6.21 2.02 -0.98
N ALA A 60 -7.03 3.07 -1.08
CA ALA A 60 -8.45 3.02 -0.73
C ALA A 60 -9.19 1.97 -1.57
N ARG A 61 -8.97 2.00 -2.89
CA ARG A 61 -9.56 1.01 -3.81
C ARG A 61 -9.09 -0.41 -3.50
N LEU A 62 -7.81 -0.59 -3.19
CA LEU A 62 -7.28 -1.90 -2.79
C LEU A 62 -7.83 -2.36 -1.42
N PHE A 63 -8.09 -1.44 -0.48
CA PHE A 63 -8.65 -1.76 0.83
C PHE A 63 -10.07 -2.34 0.73
N GLU A 64 -10.83 -1.97 -0.30
CA GLU A 64 -12.15 -2.52 -0.57
C GLU A 64 -12.10 -3.92 -1.19
N GLU A 65 -10.97 -4.29 -1.80
CA GLU A 65 -10.72 -5.60 -2.43
C GLU A 65 -10.25 -6.63 -1.39
N LYS A 66 -11.18 -7.15 -0.60
CA LYS A 66 -10.88 -8.02 0.56
C LYS A 66 -10.40 -9.43 0.22
N GLU A 67 -10.54 -9.87 -1.03
CA GLU A 67 -10.33 -11.27 -1.43
C GLU A 67 -9.15 -11.48 -2.39
N LEU A 68 -8.35 -10.44 -2.63
CA LEU A 68 -7.33 -10.48 -3.65
C LEU A 68 -6.14 -11.35 -3.21
N VAL A 69 -5.83 -12.37 -4.01
CA VAL A 69 -4.70 -13.29 -3.82
C VAL A 69 -3.67 -12.98 -4.91
N LEU A 70 -2.43 -12.75 -4.49
CA LEU A 70 -1.33 -12.46 -5.41
C LEU A 70 -0.97 -13.71 -6.22
N LYS A 71 -0.27 -13.52 -7.34
CA LYS A 71 0.15 -14.62 -8.22
C LYS A 71 1.04 -15.64 -7.53
N ASN A 72 1.79 -15.21 -6.52
CA ASN A 72 2.62 -16.08 -5.68
C ASN A 72 1.85 -16.77 -4.54
N GLY A 73 0.52 -16.64 -4.49
CA GLY A 73 -0.35 -17.23 -3.49
C GLY A 73 -0.45 -16.44 -2.18
N LYS A 74 0.31 -15.35 -2.02
CA LYS A 74 0.24 -14.52 -0.81
C LYS A 74 -1.04 -13.71 -0.76
N ARG A 75 -1.43 -13.36 0.46
CA ARG A 75 -2.50 -12.42 0.77
C ARG A 75 -1.91 -11.20 1.46
N PHE A 76 -2.72 -10.17 1.64
CA PHE A 76 -2.33 -8.99 2.40
C PHE A 76 -3.38 -8.61 3.44
N GLN A 77 -2.92 -7.88 4.45
CA GLN A 77 -3.79 -7.25 5.44
C GLN A 77 -3.25 -5.87 5.76
N PHE A 78 -4.16 -4.91 5.85
CA PHE A 78 -3.85 -3.57 6.34
C PHE A 78 -3.97 -3.52 7.87
N GLY A 79 -3.00 -2.86 8.51
CA GLY A 79 -2.94 -2.67 9.95
C GLY A 79 -3.36 -1.26 10.36
N PRO A 80 -4.09 -1.11 11.49
CA PRO A 80 -4.45 0.19 12.04
C PRO A 80 -3.22 0.91 12.59
N SER A 81 -3.22 2.25 12.57
CA SER A 81 -2.20 3.04 13.24
C SER A 81 -2.60 3.39 14.68
N ARG A 82 -1.69 3.21 15.64
CA ARG A 82 -1.79 3.90 16.94
C ARG A 82 -1.32 5.37 16.88
N ASN A 83 -0.67 5.77 15.78
CA ASN A 83 -0.14 7.12 15.57
C ASN A 83 -0.75 7.73 14.29
N ILE A 84 -1.80 8.53 14.47
CA ILE A 84 -2.56 9.17 13.39
C ILE A 84 -1.67 9.97 12.44
N ASN A 85 -0.59 10.59 12.94
CA ASN A 85 0.32 11.41 12.14
C ASN A 85 1.14 10.60 11.11
N LYS A 86 1.20 9.27 11.26
CA LYS A 86 1.88 8.37 10.32
C LYS A 86 0.90 7.53 9.48
N ALA A 87 -0.40 7.69 9.70
CA ALA A 87 -1.41 6.96 8.97
C ALA A 87 -1.69 7.61 7.60
N LEU A 88 -1.87 6.77 6.59
CA LEU A 88 -2.45 7.17 5.32
C LEU A 88 -3.96 7.29 5.52
N ARG A 89 -4.48 8.52 5.34
CA ARG A 89 -5.92 8.76 5.34
C ARG A 89 -6.48 8.34 3.99
N ILE A 90 -7.42 7.41 4.01
CA ILE A 90 -8.16 6.94 2.83
C ILE A 90 -9.65 7.21 3.01
N LEU A 91 -10.37 7.27 1.90
CA LEU A 91 -11.83 7.41 1.88
C LEU A 91 -12.40 6.18 1.18
N ASP A 92 -13.29 5.46 1.85
CA ASP A 92 -13.99 4.33 1.23
C ASP A 92 -15.12 4.81 0.30
N SER A 93 -15.70 3.88 -0.47
CA SER A 93 -16.81 4.12 -1.39
C SER A 93 -18.08 4.64 -0.72
N THR A 94 -18.20 4.50 0.60
CA THR A 94 -19.30 5.04 1.40
C THR A 94 -19.03 6.44 1.94
N GLY A 95 -17.83 6.99 1.67
CA GLY A 95 -17.40 8.31 2.14
C GLY A 95 -16.86 8.31 3.57
N ARG A 96 -16.61 7.15 4.17
CA ARG A 96 -16.02 7.07 5.52
C ARG A 96 -14.50 7.15 5.43
N GLU A 97 -13.93 7.94 6.34
CA GLU A 97 -12.48 8.04 6.49
C GLU A 97 -11.92 6.84 7.26
N HIS A 98 -10.88 6.23 6.73
CA HIS A 98 -10.08 5.23 7.43
C HIS A 98 -8.62 5.66 7.49
N PHE A 99 -7.93 5.21 8.54
CA PHE A 99 -6.52 5.52 8.78
C PHE A 99 -5.70 4.24 8.78
N LEU A 100 -5.06 3.96 7.65
CA LEU A 100 -4.21 2.78 7.47
C LEU A 100 -2.76 3.15 7.72
N ALA A 101 -2.06 2.45 8.63
CA ALA A 101 -0.63 2.70 8.84
C ALA A 101 0.23 1.70 8.07
N THR A 102 -0.09 0.41 8.23
CA THR A 102 0.78 -0.65 7.76
C THR A 102 0.07 -1.57 6.78
N ILE A 103 0.89 -2.28 6.00
CA ILE A 103 0.49 -3.45 5.24
C ILE A 103 1.44 -4.59 5.58
N ARG A 104 0.90 -5.80 5.59
CA ARG A 104 1.63 -7.06 5.73
C ARG A 104 1.20 -8.01 4.63
N PHE A 105 2.14 -8.71 4.02
CA PHE A 105 1.87 -9.82 3.10
C PHE A 105 2.22 -11.15 3.78
N PHE A 106 1.40 -12.19 3.58
CA PHE A 106 1.56 -13.50 4.21
C PHE A 106 1.10 -14.64 3.29
#